data_AF-A0A3M3WAU8-F1
#
_entry.id   AF-A0A3M3WAU8-F1
#
_cell.length_a   1.000
_cell.length_b   1.000
_cell.length_c   1.000
_cell.angle_alpha   90.00
_cell.angle_beta   90.00
_cell.angle_gamma   90.00
#
_symmetry.space_group_name_H-M   'P 1'
#
loop_
_entity.id
_entity.type
_entity.pdbx_description
1 polymer ?
#
loop_
_entity_poly.entity_id
_entity_poly.type
_entity_poly.pdbx_seq_one_letter_code
_entity_poly.pdbx_strand_id
1 'polypeptide(L)'
;MFAHNHFYYGHGLSIGSETNGGVHDVSVVDLAADGRDSQDGIGLRIKTSAKNGGKVDGIRYENVCMRNVKFPLVFDTNYGSASGTSYPDLSDITVKGFHYLNSPRFGGGKMTFAGYSDNSQKRPILITLDNVVFDGTQPTFTALTATHFTIGPGPVSFFNKLVPSIKDDVTVSGSPGDGAPVDCTAAFVPMKSVVPWAPF
;
A
#
# COMPACT_ATOMS: atom_id res chain seq x y z
N MET A 1 2.50 -16.07 -5.62
CA MET A 1 1.21 -15.50 -6.03
C MET A 1 0.20 -15.70 -4.90
N PHE A 2 -0.60 -14.69 -4.61
CA PHE A 2 -1.75 -14.74 -3.71
C PHE A 2 -2.98 -14.30 -4.50
N ALA A 3 -4.01 -15.15 -4.60
CA ALA A 3 -5.18 -14.81 -5.42
C ALA A 3 -6.51 -15.28 -4.82
N HIS A 4 -7.57 -14.53 -5.11
CA HIS A 4 -8.95 -14.84 -4.73
C HIS A 4 -9.14 -14.95 -3.21
N ASN A 5 -8.69 -13.92 -2.50
CA ASN A 5 -8.66 -13.92 -1.02
C ASN A 5 -9.61 -12.90 -0.42
N HIS A 6 -10.13 -13.25 0.76
CA HIS A 6 -10.85 -12.31 1.63
C HIS A 6 -10.07 -12.14 2.93
N PHE A 7 -9.55 -10.93 3.15
CA PHE A 7 -8.89 -10.55 4.40
C PHE A 7 -9.86 -9.77 5.27
N TYR A 8 -9.85 -10.08 6.56
CA TYR A 8 -10.69 -9.41 7.56
C TYR A 8 -9.80 -8.67 8.56
N TYR A 9 -10.09 -8.79 9.85
CA TYR A 9 -9.29 -8.17 10.91
C TYR A 9 -7.82 -8.62 10.86
N GLY A 10 -6.89 -7.66 10.93
CA GLY A 10 -5.47 -7.94 11.06
C GLY A 10 -4.57 -6.89 10.42
N HIS A 11 -3.31 -7.27 10.20
CA HIS A 11 -2.26 -6.40 9.67
C HIS A 11 -2.05 -6.53 8.16
N GLY A 12 -3.09 -6.98 7.45
CA GLY A 12 -3.14 -7.02 6.00
C GLY A 12 -2.12 -7.93 5.34
N LEU A 13 -2.01 -7.80 4.02
CA LEU A 13 -1.00 -8.51 3.25
C LEU A 13 0.32 -7.73 3.35
N SER A 14 1.27 -8.33 4.05
CA SER A 14 2.55 -7.70 4.37
C SER A 14 3.72 -8.47 3.77
N ILE A 15 4.67 -7.74 3.18
CA ILE A 15 6.02 -8.22 2.86
C ILE A 15 6.99 -7.64 3.90
N GLY A 16 7.81 -8.49 4.51
CA GLY A 16 8.81 -8.12 5.52
C GLY A 16 8.46 -8.47 6.97
N SER A 17 9.25 -8.07 7.97
CA SER A 17 10.30 -7.04 7.86
C SER A 17 11.61 -7.49 7.23
N GLU A 18 11.87 -8.79 7.26
CA GLU A 18 13.10 -9.42 6.77
C GLU A 18 13.06 -9.49 5.25
N THR A 19 13.76 -8.57 4.59
CA THR A 19 13.92 -8.53 3.13
C THR A 19 15.37 -8.71 2.68
N ASN A 20 16.27 -9.01 3.63
CA ASN A 20 17.70 -9.24 3.45
C ASN A 20 18.04 -10.35 2.45
N GLY A 21 17.14 -11.33 2.27
CA GLY A 21 17.29 -12.38 1.26
C GLY A 21 16.83 -11.99 -0.15
N GLY A 22 16.27 -10.78 -0.31
CA GLY A 22 15.57 -10.38 -1.52
C GLY A 22 14.12 -10.89 -1.55
N VAL A 23 13.22 -10.12 -2.16
CA VAL A 23 11.84 -10.54 -2.44
C VAL A 23 11.51 -10.13 -3.86
N HIS A 24 11.18 -11.09 -4.71
CA HIS A 24 11.02 -10.89 -6.14
C HIS A 24 9.69 -11.49 -6.62
N ASP A 25 9.09 -10.87 -7.64
CA ASP A 25 8.00 -11.45 -8.43
C ASP A 25 6.77 -11.88 -7.60
N VAL A 26 6.36 -11.04 -6.65
CA VAL A 26 5.15 -11.27 -5.85
C VAL A 26 3.95 -10.65 -6.54
N SER A 27 3.00 -11.50 -6.92
CA SER A 27 1.69 -11.08 -7.45
C SER A 27 0.59 -11.32 -6.42
N VAL A 28 -0.24 -10.30 -6.19
CA VAL A 28 -1.47 -10.31 -5.41
C VAL A 28 -2.61 -9.90 -6.34
N VAL A 29 -3.58 -10.77 -6.57
CA VAL A 29 -4.68 -10.54 -7.52
C VAL A 29 -6.02 -10.86 -6.87
N ASP A 30 -7.05 -10.06 -7.11
CA ASP A 30 -8.41 -10.33 -6.61
C ASP A 30 -8.42 -10.53 -5.08
N LEU A 31 -8.15 -9.43 -4.37
CA LEU A 31 -8.16 -9.36 -2.92
C LEU A 31 -9.28 -8.45 -2.45
N ALA A 32 -10.16 -8.98 -1.60
CA ALA A 32 -11.12 -8.18 -0.84
C ALA A 32 -10.65 -8.04 0.61
N ALA A 33 -10.40 -6.83 1.08
CA ALA A 33 -9.94 -6.56 2.44
C ALA A 33 -10.96 -5.70 3.22
N ASP A 34 -11.52 -6.26 4.30
CA ASP A 34 -12.43 -5.57 5.22
C ASP A 34 -11.79 -5.46 6.61
N GLY A 35 -11.19 -4.30 6.90
CA GLY A 35 -10.45 -4.07 8.15
C GLY A 35 -11.32 -3.96 9.40
N ARG A 36 -12.66 -3.99 9.25
CA ARG A 36 -13.65 -3.83 10.33
C ARG A 36 -13.38 -2.66 11.28
N ASP A 37 -12.83 -1.57 10.75
CA ASP A 37 -12.48 -0.36 11.49
C ASP A 37 -11.52 -0.61 12.68
N SER A 38 -10.70 -1.66 12.56
CA SER A 38 -9.63 -1.97 13.50
C SER A 38 -8.66 -0.80 13.65
N GLN A 39 -8.28 -0.52 14.90
CA GLN A 39 -7.29 0.52 15.22
C GLN A 39 -5.90 0.20 14.63
N ASP A 40 -5.61 -1.08 14.38
CA ASP A 40 -4.34 -1.56 13.83
C ASP A 40 -4.51 -2.12 12.40
N GLY A 41 -5.67 -1.87 11.78
CA GLY A 41 -6.01 -2.35 10.44
C GLY A 41 -5.08 -1.78 9.37
N ILE A 42 -4.33 -2.66 8.71
CA ILE A 42 -3.43 -2.34 7.59
C ILE A 42 -3.89 -3.13 6.36
N GLY A 43 -3.79 -2.51 5.18
CA GLY A 43 -4.15 -3.11 3.89
C GLY A 43 -2.95 -3.78 3.23
N LEU A 44 -2.40 -3.15 2.20
CA LEU A 44 -1.19 -3.62 1.52
C LEU A 44 0.03 -2.98 2.17
N ARG A 45 1.03 -3.80 2.52
CA ARG A 45 2.23 -3.32 3.20
C ARG A 45 3.51 -3.94 2.68
N ILE A 46 4.54 -3.11 2.50
CA ILE A 46 5.94 -3.53 2.47
C ILE A 46 6.65 -2.77 3.59
N LYS A 47 7.26 -3.50 4.52
CA LYS A 47 7.97 -2.93 5.66
C LYS A 47 9.38 -3.48 5.71
N THR A 48 10.37 -2.63 5.88
CA THR A 48 11.76 -3.05 6.06
C THR A 48 12.60 -1.92 6.67
N SER A 49 13.88 -2.15 6.92
CA SER A 49 14.77 -1.19 7.59
C SER A 49 16.24 -1.45 7.27
N ALA A 50 17.13 -0.54 7.67
CA ALA A 50 18.58 -0.75 7.51
C ALA A 50 19.14 -1.97 8.27
N LYS A 51 18.37 -2.52 9.23
CA LYS A 51 18.72 -3.75 9.97
C LYS A 51 18.56 -5.02 9.13
N ASN A 52 17.57 -5.05 8.25
CA ASN A 52 17.11 -6.27 7.57
C ASN A 52 16.64 -6.01 6.13
N GLY A 53 17.15 -4.95 5.51
CA GLY A 53 16.82 -4.53 4.17
C GLY A 53 17.50 -5.35 3.09
N GLY A 54 16.86 -5.41 1.94
CA GLY A 54 17.39 -5.96 0.70
C GLY A 54 16.52 -5.48 -0.46
N LYS A 55 16.72 -6.08 -1.64
CA LYS A 55 15.97 -5.72 -2.84
C LYS A 55 14.56 -6.32 -2.79
N VAL A 56 13.55 -5.49 -3.02
CA VAL A 56 12.15 -5.89 -3.18
C VAL A 56 11.66 -5.34 -4.51
N ASP A 57 11.44 -6.23 -5.49
CA ASP A 57 11.02 -5.83 -6.84
C ASP A 57 10.10 -6.84 -7.55
N GLY A 58 9.46 -6.39 -8.63
CA GLY A 58 8.48 -7.19 -9.36
C GLY A 58 7.20 -7.41 -8.56
N ILE A 59 6.80 -6.45 -7.73
CA ILE A 59 5.63 -6.58 -6.86
C ILE A 59 4.39 -6.02 -7.56
N ARG A 60 3.36 -6.84 -7.74
CA ARG A 60 2.11 -6.45 -8.40
C ARG A 60 0.93 -6.68 -7.48
N TYR A 61 0.16 -5.62 -7.23
CA TYR A 61 -1.14 -5.65 -6.56
C TYR A 61 -2.21 -5.30 -7.59
N GLU A 62 -3.09 -6.25 -7.91
CA GLU A 62 -4.04 -6.13 -9.01
C GLU A 62 -5.47 -6.45 -8.57
N ASN A 63 -6.44 -5.62 -8.94
CA ASN A 63 -7.86 -5.82 -8.64
C ASN A 63 -8.12 -6.03 -7.14
N VAL A 64 -7.85 -4.99 -6.35
CA VAL A 64 -8.00 -5.00 -4.89
C VAL A 64 -9.17 -4.13 -4.48
N CYS A 65 -10.13 -4.72 -3.76
CA CYS A 65 -11.24 -4.03 -3.13
C CYS A 65 -11.00 -3.90 -1.63
N MET A 66 -11.10 -2.70 -1.07
CA MET A 66 -10.78 -2.47 0.33
C MET A 66 -11.81 -1.56 1.02
N ARG A 67 -12.13 -1.84 2.28
CA ARG A 67 -12.97 -0.97 3.11
C ARG A 67 -12.60 -1.08 4.58
N ASN A 68 -12.96 -0.08 5.37
CA ASN A 68 -12.83 -0.11 6.84
C ASN A 68 -11.39 -0.36 7.32
N VAL A 69 -10.37 0.04 6.54
CA VAL A 69 -8.95 -0.14 6.87
C VAL A 69 -8.32 1.21 7.20
N LYS A 70 -7.70 1.31 8.37
CA LYS A 70 -7.06 2.56 8.82
C LYS A 70 -5.84 2.94 7.98
N PHE A 71 -5.03 1.96 7.58
CA PHE A 71 -3.81 2.17 6.80
C PHE A 71 -3.82 1.39 5.48
N PRO A 72 -4.47 1.90 4.43
CA PRO A 72 -4.74 1.12 3.21
C PRO A 72 -3.46 0.72 2.45
N LEU A 73 -2.50 1.63 2.33
CA LEU A 73 -1.22 1.43 1.63
C LEU A 73 -0.06 1.89 2.53
N VAL A 74 0.85 0.98 2.86
CA VAL A 74 2.00 1.25 3.75
C VAL A 74 3.29 0.71 3.14
N PHE A 75 4.10 1.57 2.55
CA PHE A 75 5.43 1.24 2.03
C PHE A 75 6.46 2.01 2.86
N ASP A 76 7.14 1.32 3.77
CA ASP A 76 8.00 1.93 4.79
C ASP A 76 9.35 1.22 4.88
N THR A 77 10.42 1.92 4.48
CA THR A 77 11.80 1.43 4.56
C THR A 77 12.52 1.81 5.85
N ASN A 78 11.83 2.45 6.80
CA ASN A 78 12.39 2.88 8.09
C ASN A 78 11.66 2.20 9.26
N TYR A 79 11.09 1.01 8.99
CA TYR A 79 10.24 0.31 9.95
C TYR A 79 11.00 -0.01 11.24
N GLY A 80 10.45 0.45 12.37
CA GLY A 80 11.04 0.27 13.69
C GLY A 80 12.31 1.09 13.97
N SER A 81 12.65 2.06 13.10
CA SER A 81 13.82 2.95 13.25
C SER A 81 15.13 2.20 13.52
N ALA A 82 15.30 1.03 12.90
CA ALA A 82 16.42 0.15 13.19
C ALA A 82 17.65 0.53 12.34
N SER A 83 18.77 0.77 13.02
CA SER A 83 20.06 1.03 12.38
C SER A 83 20.68 -0.24 11.79
N GLY A 84 21.51 -0.05 10.77
CA GLY A 84 22.25 -1.13 10.12
C GLY A 84 22.80 -0.69 8.77
N THR A 85 23.35 -1.64 8.03
CA THR A 85 23.96 -1.43 6.71
C THR A 85 23.30 -2.26 5.61
N SER A 86 22.18 -2.91 5.91
CA SER A 86 21.38 -3.67 4.95
C SER A 86 20.34 -2.72 4.35
N TYR A 87 20.74 -1.96 3.33
CA TYR A 87 19.94 -0.85 2.79
C TYR A 87 18.74 -1.36 1.97
N PRO A 88 17.50 -0.99 2.33
CA PRO A 88 16.31 -1.31 1.55
C PRO A 88 16.34 -0.73 0.15
N ASP A 89 15.85 -1.51 -0.82
CA ASP A 89 15.69 -1.07 -2.20
C ASP A 89 14.34 -1.58 -2.73
N LEU A 90 13.37 -0.67 -2.85
CA LEU A 90 11.99 -0.97 -3.26
C LEU A 90 11.78 -0.41 -4.66
N SER A 91 11.77 -1.27 -5.66
CA SER A 91 11.64 -0.88 -7.07
C SER A 91 10.66 -1.78 -7.81
N ASP A 92 10.17 -1.35 -8.97
CA ASP A 92 9.19 -2.12 -9.78
C ASP A 92 7.98 -2.62 -8.95
N ILE A 93 7.36 -1.68 -8.22
CA ILE A 93 6.10 -1.93 -7.50
C ILE A 93 4.96 -1.36 -8.33
N THR A 94 3.92 -2.15 -8.56
CA THR A 94 2.71 -1.71 -9.27
C THR A 94 1.48 -1.96 -8.41
N VAL A 95 0.67 -0.92 -8.22
CA VAL A 95 -0.69 -1.01 -7.71
C VAL A 95 -1.63 -0.68 -8.86
N LYS A 96 -2.38 -1.67 -9.32
CA LYS A 96 -3.28 -1.56 -10.46
C LYS A 96 -4.69 -2.00 -10.11
N GLY A 97 -5.69 -1.17 -10.36
CA GLY A 97 -7.07 -1.50 -10.04
C GLY A 97 -7.27 -1.70 -8.53
N PHE A 98 -6.95 -0.68 -7.76
CA PHE A 98 -7.21 -0.64 -6.32
C PHE A 98 -8.40 0.29 -6.06
N HIS A 99 -9.41 -0.19 -5.38
CA HIS A 99 -10.59 0.59 -5.03
C HIS A 99 -10.90 0.50 -3.54
N TYR A 100 -10.80 1.64 -2.85
CA TYR A 100 -11.10 1.78 -1.44
C TYR A 100 -12.44 2.48 -1.24
N LEU A 101 -13.41 1.79 -0.64
CA LEU A 101 -14.81 2.24 -0.61
C LEU A 101 -15.14 3.31 0.45
N ASN A 102 -14.33 3.41 1.52
CA ASN A 102 -14.47 4.28 2.71
C ASN A 102 -14.33 3.47 4.03
N SER A 103 -14.12 4.19 5.13
CA SER A 103 -14.27 3.71 6.51
C SER A 103 -15.13 4.70 7.28
N PRO A 104 -16.19 4.27 7.98
CA PRO A 104 -16.95 5.14 8.89
C PRO A 104 -16.07 5.79 9.98
N ARG A 105 -15.02 5.09 10.43
CA ARG A 105 -14.13 5.55 11.49
C ARG A 105 -12.94 6.37 10.98
N PHE A 106 -12.42 6.04 9.80
CA PHE A 106 -11.15 6.57 9.30
C PHE A 106 -11.24 7.34 7.98
N GLY A 107 -12.43 7.45 7.38
CA GLY A 107 -12.58 8.03 6.05
C GLY A 107 -11.76 7.26 5.01
N GLY A 108 -10.97 7.98 4.21
CA GLY A 108 -9.99 7.43 3.27
C GLY A 108 -8.76 6.77 3.91
N GLY A 109 -8.63 6.81 5.24
CA GLY A 109 -7.48 6.26 5.95
C GLY A 109 -6.20 7.08 5.79
N LYS A 110 -5.08 6.45 6.16
CA LYS A 110 -3.74 7.05 6.16
C LYS A 110 -2.76 6.19 5.38
N MET A 111 -1.98 6.78 4.49
CA MET A 111 -1.00 6.08 3.67
C MET A 111 0.44 6.45 4.05
N THR A 112 1.37 5.52 3.86
CA THR A 112 2.79 5.75 4.03
C THR A 112 3.52 5.41 2.76
N PHE A 113 4.31 6.35 2.25
CA PHE A 113 5.32 6.14 1.21
C PHE A 113 6.60 6.76 1.73
N ALA A 114 7.48 5.94 2.30
CA ALA A 114 8.73 6.37 2.90
C ALA A 114 9.86 5.49 2.37
N GLY A 115 10.55 5.97 1.33
CA GLY A 115 11.76 5.34 0.82
C GLY A 115 12.99 5.64 1.67
N TYR A 116 14.09 4.98 1.34
CA TYR A 116 15.28 5.00 2.17
C TYR A 116 16.19 6.16 1.76
N SER A 117 16.42 7.08 2.69
CA SER A 117 17.27 8.26 2.46
C SER A 117 18.15 8.56 3.68
N ASP A 118 18.90 7.55 4.13
CA ASP A 118 19.81 7.64 5.27
C ASP A 118 21.16 6.97 4.95
N ASN A 119 22.17 7.15 5.80
CA ASN A 119 23.52 6.59 5.64
C ASN A 119 24.16 6.92 4.27
N SER A 120 23.93 8.14 3.78
CA SER A 120 24.34 8.61 2.44
C SER A 120 23.78 7.80 1.27
N GLN A 121 22.79 6.93 1.51
CA GLN A 121 22.06 6.23 0.47
C GLN A 121 20.80 7.01 0.12
N LYS A 122 20.46 7.04 -1.18
CA LYS A 122 19.18 7.53 -1.67
C LYS A 122 18.56 6.44 -2.53
N ARG A 123 17.59 5.72 -1.97
CA ARG A 123 16.87 4.60 -2.59
C ARG A 123 15.38 4.90 -2.50
N PRO A 124 14.88 5.78 -3.37
CA PRO A 124 13.47 6.11 -3.39
C PRO A 124 12.65 4.87 -3.78
N ILE A 125 11.43 4.77 -3.27
CA ILE A 125 10.47 3.76 -3.71
C ILE A 125 10.11 4.08 -5.16
N LEU A 126 10.26 3.12 -6.07
CA LEU A 126 9.78 3.25 -7.46
C LEU A 126 8.44 2.53 -7.59
N ILE A 127 7.36 3.29 -7.75
CA ILE A 127 6.00 2.74 -7.75
C ILE A 127 5.13 3.31 -8.87
N THR A 128 4.34 2.42 -9.48
CA THR A 128 3.31 2.76 -10.46
C THR A 128 1.93 2.65 -9.82
N LEU A 129 1.10 3.69 -10.01
CA LEU A 129 -0.31 3.73 -9.61
C LEU A 129 -1.18 3.85 -10.85
N ASP A 130 -1.97 2.82 -11.13
CA ASP A 130 -2.87 2.74 -12.28
C ASP A 130 -4.28 2.33 -11.82
N ASN A 131 -5.28 3.20 -11.94
CA ASN A 131 -6.63 2.94 -11.41
C ASN A 131 -6.61 2.69 -9.89
N VAL A 132 -6.17 3.69 -9.11
CA VAL A 132 -6.09 3.65 -7.64
C VAL A 132 -7.05 4.69 -7.07
N VAL A 133 -8.26 4.25 -6.72
CA VAL A 133 -9.40 5.11 -6.42
C VAL A 133 -9.84 4.94 -4.98
N PHE A 134 -10.11 6.06 -4.33
CA PHE A 134 -10.74 6.15 -3.02
C PHE A 134 -12.07 6.86 -3.17
N ASP A 135 -13.14 6.21 -2.73
CA ASP A 135 -14.46 6.81 -2.62
C ASP A 135 -14.54 7.78 -1.43
N GLY A 136 -15.39 8.80 -1.56
CA GLY A 136 -15.66 9.75 -0.49
C GLY A 136 -14.41 10.54 -0.05
N THR A 137 -14.06 10.44 1.23
CA THR A 137 -12.94 11.19 1.80
C THR A 137 -11.62 10.64 1.29
N GLN A 138 -10.82 11.50 0.66
CA GLN A 138 -9.50 11.12 0.14
C GLN A 138 -8.49 10.84 1.26
N PRO A 139 -7.52 9.93 1.05
CA PRO A 139 -6.54 9.56 2.07
C PRO A 139 -5.63 10.72 2.46
N THR A 140 -5.04 10.60 3.65
CA THR A 140 -3.95 11.48 4.13
C THR A 140 -2.64 10.70 4.20
N PHE A 141 -1.51 11.39 4.30
CA PHE A 141 -0.19 10.75 4.40
C PHE A 141 0.36 10.84 5.81
N THR A 142 0.82 9.71 6.36
CA THR A 142 1.68 9.69 7.55
C THR A 142 3.14 9.97 7.20
N ALA A 143 3.56 9.57 6.01
CA ALA A 143 4.82 9.99 5.40
C ALA A 143 4.70 9.94 3.87
N LEU A 144 5.36 10.89 3.20
CA LEU A 144 5.50 10.97 1.76
C LEU A 144 6.92 11.50 1.46
N THR A 145 7.89 10.60 1.44
CA THR A 145 9.32 10.90 1.29
C THR A 145 10.00 9.83 0.44
N ALA A 146 11.05 10.21 -0.29
CA ALA A 146 11.88 9.36 -1.14
C ALA A 146 11.02 8.39 -1.95
N THR A 147 10.11 8.91 -2.77
CA THR A 147 9.19 8.07 -3.56
C THR A 147 8.97 8.70 -4.93
N HIS A 148 9.21 7.91 -5.96
CA HIS A 148 9.06 8.29 -7.35
C HIS A 148 7.84 7.58 -7.92
N PHE A 149 6.79 8.36 -8.20
CA PHE A 149 5.52 7.85 -8.70
C PHE A 149 5.46 7.90 -10.23
N THR A 150 4.98 6.82 -10.82
CA THR A 150 4.47 6.79 -12.20
C THR A 150 2.96 6.65 -12.14
N ILE A 151 2.23 7.55 -12.80
CA ILE A 151 0.76 7.63 -12.71
C ILE A 151 0.13 7.28 -14.05
N GLY A 152 -0.93 6.47 -13.99
CA GLY A 152 -1.83 6.20 -15.11
C GLY A 152 -1.55 4.87 -15.84
N PRO A 153 -2.34 4.56 -16.88
CA PRO A 153 -3.34 5.43 -17.52
C PRO A 153 -4.68 5.55 -16.79
N GLY A 154 -5.01 4.72 -15.80
CA GLY A 154 -6.28 4.79 -15.08
C GLY A 154 -6.40 5.96 -14.09
N PRO A 155 -7.59 6.13 -13.46
CA PRO A 155 -7.84 7.20 -12.51
C PRO A 155 -7.03 7.03 -11.22
N VAL A 156 -6.54 8.13 -10.66
CA VAL A 156 -5.93 8.16 -9.31
C VAL A 156 -6.57 9.31 -8.52
N SER A 157 -7.46 8.97 -7.59
CA SER A 157 -8.40 9.95 -7.00
C SER A 157 -7.74 10.99 -6.09
N PHE A 158 -6.56 10.68 -5.55
CA PHE A 158 -5.78 11.54 -4.66
C PHE A 158 -4.54 12.15 -5.33
N PHE A 159 -4.47 12.14 -6.66
CA PHE A 159 -3.33 12.67 -7.41
C PHE A 159 -2.95 14.10 -7.01
N ASN A 160 -3.93 14.96 -6.75
CA ASN A 160 -3.71 16.34 -6.29
C ASN A 160 -3.00 16.44 -4.93
N LYS A 161 -2.89 15.35 -4.17
CA LYS A 161 -2.15 15.28 -2.90
C LYS A 161 -0.72 14.75 -3.08
N LEU A 162 -0.36 14.20 -4.24
CA LEU A 162 0.99 13.78 -4.57
C LEU A 162 1.80 15.00 -5.04
N VAL A 163 2.28 15.79 -4.08
CA VAL A 163 3.01 17.03 -4.37
C VAL A 163 4.50 16.72 -4.55
N PRO A 164 5.10 16.98 -5.73
CA PRO A 164 6.54 16.82 -5.92
C PRO A 164 7.35 17.69 -4.96
N SER A 165 8.44 17.15 -4.42
CA SER A 165 9.31 17.83 -3.44
C SER A 165 10.77 17.45 -3.69
N ILE A 166 11.60 18.43 -4.02
CA ILE A 166 13.06 18.23 -4.13
C ILE A 166 13.65 17.89 -2.75
N LYS A 167 13.15 18.54 -1.70
CA LYS A 167 13.63 18.34 -0.32
C LYS A 167 13.38 16.90 0.14
N ASP A 168 12.20 16.39 -0.16
CA ASP A 168 11.77 15.06 0.31
C ASP A 168 12.00 13.98 -0.75
N ASP A 169 12.67 14.27 -1.87
CA ASP A 169 12.90 13.35 -2.99
C ASP A 169 11.61 12.66 -3.48
N VAL A 170 10.57 13.47 -3.68
CA VAL A 170 9.28 13.02 -4.21
C VAL A 170 9.14 13.52 -5.65
N THR A 171 8.99 12.57 -6.57
CA THR A 171 8.74 12.88 -7.99
C THR A 171 7.44 12.22 -8.44
N VAL A 172 6.75 12.87 -9.37
CA VAL A 172 5.51 12.38 -9.96
C VAL A 172 5.62 12.54 -11.47
N SER A 173 5.43 11.46 -12.19
CA SER A 173 5.43 11.42 -13.65
C SER A 173 4.14 10.79 -14.18
N GLY A 174 3.74 11.18 -15.39
CA GLY A 174 2.42 10.84 -15.93
C GLY A 174 1.28 11.66 -15.33
N SER A 175 0.06 11.27 -15.63
CA SER A 175 -1.17 11.92 -15.17
C SER A 175 -2.29 10.90 -15.04
N PRO A 176 -3.24 11.08 -14.12
CA PRO A 176 -4.45 10.27 -14.09
C PRO A 176 -5.17 10.39 -15.43
N GLY A 177 -5.64 9.27 -15.97
CA GLY A 177 -6.57 9.29 -17.10
C GLY A 177 -8.00 9.03 -16.65
N ASP A 178 -8.90 8.97 -17.62
CA ASP A 178 -10.29 8.64 -17.41
C ASP A 178 -10.48 7.14 -17.21
N GLY A 179 -11.54 6.76 -16.49
CA GLY A 179 -11.91 5.36 -16.31
C GLY A 179 -12.83 5.16 -15.12
N ALA A 180 -13.48 4.00 -15.09
CA ALA A 180 -14.22 3.58 -13.91
C ALA A 180 -13.25 2.94 -12.88
N PRO A 181 -13.49 3.14 -11.57
CA PRO A 181 -12.81 2.34 -10.55
C PRO A 181 -13.15 0.86 -10.71
N VAL A 182 -12.32 -0.02 -10.14
CA VAL A 182 -12.62 -1.45 -10.04
C VAL A 182 -13.98 -1.66 -9.36
N ASP A 183 -14.83 -2.50 -9.93
CA ASP A 183 -16.13 -2.81 -9.34
C ASP A 183 -15.96 -3.69 -8.09
N CYS A 184 -16.35 -3.14 -6.94
CA CYS A 184 -16.29 -3.83 -5.65
C CYS A 184 -17.66 -4.23 -5.11
N THR A 185 -18.74 -4.09 -5.88
CA THR A 185 -20.12 -4.33 -5.43
C THR A 185 -20.34 -5.77 -4.94
N ALA A 186 -19.64 -6.74 -5.51
CA ALA A 186 -19.72 -8.16 -5.13
C ALA A 186 -18.46 -8.70 -4.42
N ALA A 187 -17.48 -7.85 -4.09
CA ALA A 187 -16.18 -8.30 -3.59
C ALA A 187 -16.20 -8.81 -2.14
N PHE A 188 -17.09 -8.28 -1.30
CA PHE A 188 -17.07 -8.55 0.15
C PHE A 188 -18.01 -9.66 0.56
N VAL A 189 -17.45 -10.72 1.14
CA VAL A 189 -18.19 -11.82 1.76
C VAL A 189 -18.17 -11.63 3.28
N PRO A 190 -19.30 -11.81 4.00
CA PRO A 190 -19.27 -11.80 5.46
C PRO A 190 -18.40 -12.95 6.01
N MET A 191 -17.48 -12.64 6.92
CA MET A 191 -16.75 -13.66 7.66
C MET A 191 -17.75 -14.52 8.46
N LYS A 192 -17.82 -15.82 8.15
CA LYS A 192 -18.64 -16.77 8.91
C LYS A 192 -17.90 -17.13 10.20
N SER A 193 -18.48 -16.80 11.36
CA SER A 193 -18.01 -17.33 12.63
C SER A 193 -18.75 -18.63 12.96
N VAL A 194 -18.02 -19.65 13.43
CA VAL A 194 -18.60 -20.89 13.96
C VAL A 194 -18.98 -20.77 15.44
N VAL A 195 -18.67 -19.64 16.10
CA VAL A 195 -18.99 -19.38 17.52
C VAL A 195 -19.42 -17.92 17.73
N PRO A 196 -20.59 -17.64 18.34
CA PRO A 196 -21.12 -16.29 18.55
C PRO A 196 -20.22 -15.34 19.36
N TRP A 197 -19.26 -15.89 20.12
CA TRP A 197 -18.44 -15.17 21.11
C TRP A 197 -16.95 -15.13 20.78
N ALA A 198 -16.54 -15.55 19.57
CA ALA A 198 -15.15 -15.34 19.17
C ALA A 198 -14.84 -13.83 19.26
N PRO A 199 -13.73 -13.42 19.90
CA PRO A 199 -13.36 -12.01 19.95
C PRO A 199 -13.20 -11.50 18.52
N PHE A 200 -13.98 -10.47 18.19
CA PHE A 200 -13.97 -9.77 16.91
C PHE A 200 -13.08 -8.53 17.00
#